data_AF-A0A914MIX0-F1
#
_entry.id   AF-A0A914MIX0-F1
#
_cell.length_a   1.000
_cell.length_b   1.000
_cell.length_c   1.000
_cell.angle_alpha   90.00
_cell.angle_beta   90.00
_cell.angle_gamma   90.00
#
_symmetry.space_group_name_H-M   'P 1'
#
loop_
_entity.id
_entity.type
_entity.pdbx_description
1 polymer ?
#
loop_
_entity_poly.entity_id
_entity_poly.type
_entity_poly.pdbx_seq_one_letter_code
_entity_poly.pdbx_strand_id
1 'polypeptide(L)'
;MFNLIDTPGHIDFKNEVILSLMVCDGIILLVDSVKGIQAQTFFYFNLAKSLNLTILPVINKIDLPNAQPFVVEQQLQKMLNSSEKILFISSKTEHNIHELFKQIVLKIPQAK
;
A
#
# COMPACT_ATOMS: atom_id res chain seq x y z
N MET A 1 -11.63 -16.65 1.86
CA MET A 1 -12.44 -15.59 1.21
C MET A 1 -11.81 -14.27 1.57
N PHE A 2 -11.55 -13.38 0.60
CA PHE A 2 -11.07 -12.02 0.84
C PHE A 2 -12.15 -11.04 0.44
N ASN A 3 -12.34 -10.00 1.25
CA ASN A 3 -13.19 -8.87 0.89
C ASN A 3 -12.26 -7.72 0.52
N LEU A 4 -12.27 -7.32 -0.75
CA LEU A 4 -11.51 -6.18 -1.22
C LEU A 4 -12.45 -4.98 -1.31
N ILE A 5 -12.10 -3.89 -0.62
CA ILE A 5 -12.75 -2.59 -0.79
C ILE A 5 -11.88 -1.76 -1.71
N ASP A 6 -12.42 -1.41 -2.88
CA ASP A 6 -11.76 -0.45 -3.76
C ASP A 6 -12.03 0.96 -3.23
N THR A 7 -10.96 1.74 -3.08
CA THR A 7 -11.02 3.10 -2.54
C THR A 7 -10.78 4.11 -3.64
N PRO A 8 -11.60 5.17 -3.78
CA PRO A 8 -11.34 6.20 -4.77
C PRO A 8 -10.01 6.94 -4.52
N GLY A 9 -9.26 7.23 -5.59
CA GLY A 9 -7.95 7.88 -5.48
C GLY A 9 -7.97 9.41 -5.51
N HIS A 10 -9.12 10.04 -5.75
CA HIS A 10 -9.24 11.50 -5.87
C HIS A 10 -9.53 12.16 -4.51
N ILE A 11 -9.05 13.39 -4.33
CA ILE A 11 -9.15 14.14 -3.07
C ILE A 11 -10.59 14.42 -2.63
N ASP A 12 -11.53 14.47 -3.58
CA ASP A 12 -12.94 14.76 -3.31
C ASP A 12 -13.64 13.64 -2.54
N PHE A 13 -13.08 12.43 -2.57
CA PHE A 13 -13.65 11.23 -1.94
C PHE A 13 -12.96 10.85 -0.63
N LYS A 14 -12.23 11.78 -0.01
CA LYS A 14 -11.51 11.53 1.26
C LYS A 14 -12.37 10.84 2.33
N ASN A 15 -13.61 11.28 2.50
CA ASN A 15 -14.50 10.71 3.52
C ASN A 15 -14.83 9.24 3.24
N GLU A 16 -15.00 8.84 1.98
CA GLU A 16 -15.26 7.45 1.60
C GLU A 16 -14.04 6.57 1.84
N VAL A 17 -12.84 7.08 1.53
CA VAL A 17 -11.59 6.37 1.83
C VAL A 17 -11.41 6.20 3.33
N ILE A 18 -11.73 7.21 4.13
CA ILE A 18 -11.67 7.15 5.60
C ILE A 18 -12.64 6.10 6.15
N LEU A 19 -13.88 6.07 5.68
CA LEU A 19 -14.86 5.07 6.10
C LEU A 19 -14.43 3.65 5.72
N SER A 20 -13.84 3.49 4.52
CA SER A 20 -13.28 2.21 4.07
C SER A 20 -12.14 1.74 4.98
N LEU A 21 -11.27 2.66 5.41
CA LEU A 21 -10.19 2.37 6.36
C LEU A 21 -10.74 1.92 7.72
N MET A 22 -11.82 2.53 8.21
CA MET A 22 -12.40 2.21 9.52
C MET A 22 -13.04 0.82 9.63
N VAL A 23 -13.35 0.17 8.51
CA VAL A 23 -14.01 -1.14 8.47
C VAL A 23 -13.11 -2.28 7.98
N CYS A 24 -11.88 -1.99 7.62
CA CYS A 24 -10.91 -2.98 7.12
C CYS A 24 -9.98 -3.46 8.25
N ASP A 25 -9.50 -4.69 8.14
CA ASP A 25 -8.51 -5.26 9.07
C ASP A 25 -7.06 -4.84 8.74
N GLY A 26 -6.86 -4.32 7.53
CA GLY A 26 -5.58 -3.86 7.04
C GLY A 26 -5.69 -3.24 5.66
N ILE A 27 -4.60 -2.64 5.20
CA ILE A 27 -4.52 -1.97 3.91
C ILE A 27 -3.28 -2.36 3.12
N ILE A 28 -3.38 -2.20 1.81
CA ILE A 28 -2.25 -2.22 0.90
C ILE A 28 -1.85 -0.77 0.63
N LEU A 29 -0.69 -0.34 1.12
CA LEU A 29 -0.16 0.97 0.83
C LEU A 29 0.61 0.93 -0.49
N LEU A 30 -0.10 1.19 -1.58
CA LEU A 30 0.44 1.13 -2.94
C LEU A 30 1.12 2.45 -3.34
N VAL A 31 2.39 2.39 -3.70
CA VAL A 31 3.18 3.55 -4.17
C VAL A 31 3.70 3.30 -5.58
N ASP A 32 3.68 4.34 -6.40
CA ASP A 32 4.17 4.31 -7.78
C ASP A 32 5.71 4.43 -7.78
N SER A 33 6.41 3.51 -8.45
CA SER A 33 7.88 3.49 -8.53
C SER A 33 8.48 4.70 -9.26
N VAL A 34 7.69 5.42 -10.05
CA VAL A 34 8.12 6.61 -10.81
C VAL A 34 7.75 7.89 -10.05
N LYS A 35 6.51 7.98 -9.56
CA LYS A 35 6.03 9.19 -8.87
C LYS A 35 6.49 9.27 -7.41
N GLY A 36 6.81 8.14 -6.80
CA GLY A 36 7.20 8.04 -5.40
C GLY A 36 6.08 8.42 -4.44
N ILE A 37 6.48 8.77 -3.21
CA ILE A 37 5.55 9.12 -2.14
C ILE A 37 4.93 10.49 -2.41
N GLN A 38 3.60 10.57 -2.29
CA GLN A 38 2.84 11.81 -2.43
C GLN A 38 2.20 12.21 -1.09
N ALA A 39 1.68 13.44 -1.01
CA ALA A 39 1.02 13.94 0.20
C ALA A 39 -0.15 13.04 0.66
N GLN A 40 -0.89 12.46 -0.29
CA GLN A 40 -1.98 11.52 -0.02
C GLN A 40 -1.48 10.21 0.59
N THR A 41 -0.35 9.69 0.10
CA THR A 41 0.31 8.50 0.66
C THR A 41 0.62 8.72 2.13
N PHE A 42 1.21 9.87 2.48
CA PHE A 42 1.54 10.23 3.86
C PHE A 42 0.28 10.38 4.73
N PHE A 43 -0.76 11.03 4.21
CA PHE A 43 -2.02 11.23 4.93
C PHE A 43 -2.68 9.89 5.29
N TYR A 44 -2.92 9.03 4.31
CA TYR A 44 -3.59 7.74 4.55
C TYR A 44 -2.73 6.77 5.35
N PHE A 45 -1.41 6.83 5.20
CA PHE A 45 -0.49 6.08 6.04
C PHE A 45 -0.65 6.42 7.53
N ASN A 46 -0.64 7.72 7.88
CA ASN A 46 -0.78 8.14 9.27
C ASN A 46 -2.18 7.83 9.82
N LEU A 47 -3.21 7.96 9.00
CA LEU A 47 -4.57 7.58 9.38
C LEU A 47 -4.67 6.07 9.67
N ALA A 48 -4.14 5.21 8.79
CA ALA A 48 -4.12 3.77 8.99
C ALA A 48 -3.35 3.39 10.27
N LYS A 49 -2.20 4.04 10.54
CA LYS A 49 -1.47 3.88 11.81
C LYS A 49 -2.32 4.28 13.03
N SER A 50 -3.05 5.40 12.95
CA SER A 50 -3.90 5.87 14.07
C SER A 50 -5.06 4.92 14.36
N LEU A 51 -5.49 4.15 13.36
CA LEU A 51 -6.53 3.12 13.47
C LEU A 51 -5.95 1.73 13.81
N ASN A 52 -4.64 1.62 14.07
CA ASN A 52 -3.94 0.36 14.33
C ASN A 52 -4.14 -0.69 13.22
N LEU A 53 -4.32 -0.26 11.96
CA LEU A 53 -4.46 -1.18 10.84
C LEU A 53 -3.12 -1.81 10.48
N THR A 54 -3.17 -3.06 10.04
CA THR A 54 -1.99 -3.66 9.40
C THR A 54 -1.74 -2.99 8.06
N ILE A 55 -0.50 -2.56 7.80
CA ILE A 55 -0.12 -1.88 6.56
C ILE A 55 0.83 -2.78 5.78
N LEU A 56 0.45 -3.17 4.56
CA LEU A 56 1.32 -3.87 3.62
C LEU A 56 1.88 -2.87 2.60
N PRO A 57 3.14 -2.43 2.72
CA PRO A 57 3.74 -1.50 1.76
C PRO A 57 4.10 -2.21 0.45
N VAL A 58 3.69 -1.62 -0.66
CA VAL A 58 3.89 -2.17 -2.01
C VAL A 58 4.30 -1.07 -2.99
N ILE A 59 5.36 -1.32 -3.75
CA ILE A 59 5.79 -0.44 -4.85
C ILE A 59 5.37 -1.09 -6.17
N ASN A 60 4.57 -0.38 -6.96
CA ASN A 60 4.05 -0.83 -8.25
C ASN A 60 4.75 -0.12 -9.42
N LYS A 61 4.51 -0.62 -10.64
CA LYS A 61 5.01 -0.10 -11.92
C LYS A 61 6.52 -0.22 -12.08
N ILE A 62 7.13 -1.25 -11.52
CA ILE A 62 8.57 -1.50 -11.66
C ILE A 62 8.99 -1.83 -13.11
N ASP A 63 8.03 -2.11 -13.98
CA ASP A 63 8.22 -2.35 -15.41
C ASP A 63 8.48 -1.08 -16.23
N LEU A 64 8.23 0.10 -15.68
CA LEU A 64 8.42 1.36 -16.40
C LEU A 64 9.92 1.70 -16.54
N PRO A 65 10.37 2.23 -17.70
CA PRO A 65 11.79 2.49 -17.95
C PRO A 65 12.39 3.54 -17.02
N ASN A 66 11.56 4.42 -16.45
CA ASN A 66 11.95 5.46 -15.50
C ASN A 66 11.61 5.11 -14.04
N ALA A 67 11.26 3.85 -13.75
CA ALA A 67 10.99 3.37 -12.41
C ALA A 67 12.24 3.48 -11.52
N GLN A 68 12.07 3.96 -10.29
CA GLN A 68 13.13 4.07 -9.29
C GLN A 68 12.73 3.34 -7.99
N PRO A 69 12.45 2.01 -8.04
CA PRO A 69 11.87 1.28 -6.92
C PRO A 69 12.71 1.35 -5.64
N PHE A 70 14.05 1.28 -5.75
CA PHE A 70 14.94 1.37 -4.59
C PHE A 70 14.98 2.76 -3.94
N VAL A 71 14.83 3.83 -4.72
CA VAL A 71 14.75 5.20 -4.17
C VAL A 71 13.44 5.35 -3.39
N VAL A 72 12.34 4.88 -3.98
CA VAL A 72 11.01 4.91 -3.33
C VAL A 72 10.98 3.99 -2.11
N GLU A 73 11.65 2.84 -2.14
CA GLU A 73 11.82 1.94 -0.99
C GLU A 73 12.49 2.66 0.18
N GLN A 74 13.61 3.36 -0.06
CA GLN A 74 14.29 4.11 0.99
C GLN A 74 13.42 5.21 1.58
N GLN A 75 12.62 5.91 0.75
CA GLN A 75 11.66 6.90 1.21
C GLN A 75 10.57 6.26 2.07
N LEU A 76 10.04 5.11 1.64
CA LEU A 76 9.00 4.38 2.37
C LEU A 76 9.51 3.84 3.69
N GLN A 77 10.71 3.25 3.74
CA GLN A 77 11.32 2.76 4.98
C GLN A 77 11.50 3.89 6.01
N LYS A 78 11.95 5.07 5.55
CA LYS A 78 12.03 6.28 6.38
C LYS A 78 10.66 6.73 6.88
N MET A 79 9.64 6.72 6.03
CA MET A 79 8.27 7.10 6.43
C MET A 79 7.66 6.09 7.40
N LEU A 80 7.91 4.79 7.18
CA LEU A 80 7.42 3.70 8.01
C LEU A 80 8.08 3.70 9.40
N ASN A 81 9.30 4.24 9.51
CA ASN A 81 10.23 4.03 10.62
C ASN A 81 10.43 2.54 10.89
N SER A 82 10.48 1.72 9.84
CA SER A 82 10.55 0.27 9.92
C SER A 82 11.40 -0.29 8.79
N SER A 83 12.12 -1.38 9.09
CA SER A 83 12.84 -2.19 8.09
C SER A 83 11.95 -3.28 7.50
N GLU A 84 10.63 -3.09 7.54
CA GLU A 84 9.69 -4.03 6.97
C GLU A 84 9.94 -4.29 5.49
N LYS A 85 9.79 -5.56 5.11
CA LYS A 85 9.89 -5.99 3.72
C LYS A 85 8.83 -5.27 2.88
N ILE A 86 9.29 -4.49 1.90
CA ILE A 86 8.46 -3.84 0.88
C ILE A 86 8.39 -4.74 -0.34
N LEU A 87 7.20 -4.94 -0.89
CA LEU A 87 7.01 -5.75 -2.09
C LEU A 87 7.13 -4.90 -3.35
N PHE A 88 7.89 -5.38 -4.32
CA PHE A 88 7.98 -4.78 -5.65
C PHE A 88 7.14 -5.57 -6.63
N ILE A 89 6.20 -4.90 -7.29
CA ILE A 89 5.27 -5.54 -8.22
C ILE A 89 5.16 -4.76 -9.53
N SER A 90 4.64 -5.43 -10.55
CA SER A 90 4.06 -4.78 -11.71
C SER A 90 2.69 -5.37 -11.98
N SER A 91 1.64 -4.58 -11.76
CA SER A 91 0.28 -4.99 -12.11
C SER A 91 0.06 -5.11 -13.62
N LYS A 92 0.93 -4.52 -14.45
CA LYS A 92 0.85 -4.60 -15.92
C LYS A 92 1.42 -5.91 -16.47
N THR A 93 2.53 -6.37 -15.89
CA THR A 93 3.23 -7.60 -16.33
C THR A 93 2.94 -8.79 -15.41
N GLU A 94 2.05 -8.60 -14.43
CA GLU A 94 1.70 -9.57 -13.38
C GLU A 94 2.89 -10.02 -12.49
N HIS A 95 4.02 -9.29 -12.56
CA HIS A 95 5.18 -9.57 -11.74
C HIS A 95 4.87 -9.46 -10.24
N ASN A 96 5.17 -10.51 -9.48
CA ASN A 96 4.99 -10.64 -8.02
C ASN A 96 3.54 -10.49 -7.51
N ILE A 97 2.53 -10.55 -8.38
CA ILE A 97 1.13 -10.47 -7.94
C ILE A 97 0.75 -11.67 -7.05
N HIS A 98 1.23 -12.88 -7.37
CA HIS A 98 0.99 -14.05 -6.52
C HIS A 98 1.60 -13.89 -5.12
N GLU A 99 2.83 -13.36 -5.03
CA GLU A 99 3.48 -13.09 -3.74
C GLU A 99 2.75 -11.99 -2.97
N LEU A 100 2.22 -10.96 -3.64
CA LEU A 100 1.36 -9.95 -3.01
C LEU A 100 0.16 -10.61 -2.33
N PHE A 101 -0.60 -11.45 -3.04
CA PHE A 101 -1.73 -12.16 -2.45
C PHE A 101 -1.30 -13.03 -1.26
N LYS A 102 -0.20 -13.77 -1.37
CA LYS A 102 0.34 -14.55 -0.26
C LYS A 102 0.64 -13.69 0.97
N GLN A 103 1.25 -12.52 0.78
CA GLN A 103 1.57 -11.60 1.87
C GLN A 103 0.33 -10.96 2.49
N ILE A 104 -0.71 -10.68 1.70
CA ILE A 104 -2.02 -10.24 2.22
C ILE A 104 -2.55 -11.29 3.20
N VAL A 105 -2.55 -12.57 2.83
CA VAL A 105 -3.02 -13.66 3.70
C VAL A 105 -2.22 -13.79 4.99
N LEU A 106 -0.89 -13.67 4.88
CA LEU A 106 0.01 -13.88 6.02
C LEU A 106 0.03 -12.69 6.97
N LYS A 107 -0.07 -11.47 6.45
CA LYS A 107 0.12 -10.25 7.26
C LYS A 107 -1.17 -9.63 7.72
N ILE A 108 -2.20 -9.53 6.88
CA ILE A 108 -3.47 -8.91 7.26
C ILE A 108 -4.29 -10.01 7.95
N PRO A 109 -4.31 -10.03 9.30
CA PRO A 109 -5.00 -11.10 10.01
C PRO A 109 -6.50 -11.01 9.69
N GLN A 110 -7.17 -12.15 9.74
CA GLN A 110 -8.61 -12.16 9.83
C GLN A 110 -8.98 -11.55 11.19
N ALA A 111 -9.81 -10.52 11.23
CA ALA A 111 -10.39 -10.08 12.50
C ALA A 111 -10.98 -11.30 13.24
N LYS A 112 -10.61 -11.44 14.53
CA LYS A 112 -11.27 -12.38 15.44
C LYS A 112 -12.62 -11.83 15.86
#